data_AF-A0A954UAR3-F1
#
_entry.id   AF-A0A954UAR3-F1
#
_cell.length_a   1.000
_cell.length_b   1.000
_cell.length_c   1.000
_cell.angle_alpha   90.00
_cell.angle_beta   90.00
_cell.angle_gamma   90.00
#
_symmetry.space_group_name_H-M   'P 1'
#
loop_
_entity.id
_entity.type
_entity.pdbx_description
1 polymer ?
#
loop_
_entity_poly.entity_id
_entity_poly.type
_entity_poly.pdbx_seq_one_letter_code
_entity_poly.pdbx_strand_id
1 'polypeptide(L)'
;LGLELTALPEQANNRLDTLGDLFAKFKEVDRFRARLQHIDRDAQLFATDVAVLCATIAPELHELPPEQALSALVQQLEQARVADREYKALIGRQAELSETLLQAQQRGERAKIQLDEMLRQAQVSDYDQLGPAADQARERREHEQAASDLEDEIAGYCAGTTLSDFVAEVEMELSSEPSIQQRMEHADQALAELKEQRDDVIGQIRSAEIELQKFDGSSRAAEANAECESIAAQLEDELQSLAVRRVAAVVLKAAIERHREKNQGPILGRASQIFQQITLGQYSGLQAEYNEKGEPVLAGLRNNTRVLVEGMSDGTCDQLFLALRLASLEAWLSHHEPIPLIVDDILMNFDDARSVATLHVLAELSRRTQVIFFTHHQHLVELARQHLSPQELFITNIPSHTIHNIARTT
;
A
#
# COMPACT_ATOMS: atom_id res chain seq x y z
N LEU A 1 54.26 -49.36 -15.77
CA LEU A 1 54.57 -47.97 -15.36
C LEU A 1 55.46 -47.23 -16.36
N GLY A 2 56.08 -47.89 -17.35
CA GLY A 2 56.98 -47.22 -18.30
C GLY A 2 58.29 -46.73 -17.66
N LEU A 3 58.69 -47.36 -16.55
CA LEU A 3 59.89 -47.04 -15.79
C LEU A 3 61.00 -48.05 -16.13
N GLU A 4 62.26 -47.63 -16.05
CA GLU A 4 63.43 -48.49 -16.24
C GLU A 4 63.55 -49.54 -15.11
N LEU A 5 64.23 -50.67 -15.37
CA LEU A 5 64.41 -51.77 -14.41
C LEU A 5 65.20 -51.38 -13.15
N THR A 6 65.86 -50.22 -13.16
CA THR A 6 66.64 -49.63 -12.05
C THR A 6 65.86 -48.61 -11.22
N ALA A 7 64.57 -48.38 -11.52
CA ALA A 7 63.79 -47.34 -10.87
C ALA A 7 63.59 -47.59 -9.36
N LEU A 8 63.72 -46.52 -8.57
CA LEU A 8 63.52 -46.56 -7.12
C LEU A 8 62.02 -46.69 -6.77
N PRO A 9 61.66 -47.37 -5.66
CA PRO A 9 60.26 -47.53 -5.24
C PRO A 9 59.48 -46.21 -5.13
N GLU A 10 60.14 -45.12 -4.73
CA GLU A 10 59.56 -43.78 -4.63
C GLU A 10 59.13 -43.22 -6.00
N GLN A 11 59.92 -43.47 -7.05
CA GLN A 11 59.58 -43.07 -8.42
C GLN A 11 58.40 -43.88 -8.98
N ALA A 12 58.28 -45.15 -8.58
CA ALA A 12 57.12 -45.98 -8.92
C ALA A 12 55.85 -45.50 -8.21
N ASN A 13 55.94 -45.13 -6.93
CA ASN A 13 54.81 -44.60 -6.16
C ASN A 13 54.33 -43.25 -6.70
N ASN A 14 55.23 -42.30 -6.95
CA ASN A 14 54.85 -41.02 -7.56
C ASN A 14 54.12 -41.21 -8.91
N ARG A 15 54.56 -42.20 -9.71
CA ARG A 15 53.90 -42.50 -10.99
C ARG A 15 52.53 -43.16 -10.82
N LEU A 16 52.36 -44.00 -9.79
CA LEU A 16 51.08 -44.57 -9.42
C LEU A 16 50.11 -43.50 -8.89
N ASP A 17 50.59 -42.56 -8.09
CA ASP A 17 49.80 -41.42 -7.59
C ASP A 17 49.35 -40.54 -8.75
N THR A 18 50.26 -40.21 -9.69
CA THR A 18 49.88 -39.43 -10.89
C THR A 18 48.82 -40.15 -11.74
N LEU A 19 48.90 -41.48 -11.84
CA LEU A 19 47.88 -42.28 -12.52
C LEU A 19 46.57 -42.32 -11.73
N GLY A 20 46.62 -42.36 -10.40
CA GLY A 20 45.46 -42.23 -9.52
C GLY A 20 44.73 -40.91 -9.72
N ASP A 21 45.47 -39.80 -9.74
CA ASP A 21 44.93 -38.45 -10.01
C ASP A 21 44.31 -38.37 -11.41
N LEU A 22 44.95 -38.96 -12.41
CA LEU A 22 44.41 -39.05 -13.77
C LEU A 22 43.07 -39.80 -13.80
N PHE A 23 42.97 -40.95 -13.13
CA PHE A 23 41.72 -41.70 -13.03
C PHE A 23 40.63 -40.95 -12.27
N ALA A 24 40.98 -40.20 -11.22
CA ALA A 24 40.05 -39.32 -10.53
C ALA A 24 39.52 -38.22 -11.46
N LYS A 25 40.39 -37.60 -12.27
CA LYS A 25 39.98 -36.64 -13.30
C LYS A 25 39.11 -37.24 -14.40
N PHE A 26 39.36 -38.48 -14.83
CA PHE A 26 38.46 -39.18 -15.75
C PHE A 26 37.05 -39.37 -15.16
N LYS A 27 36.94 -39.74 -13.88
CA LYS A 27 35.64 -39.83 -13.20
C LYS A 27 34.92 -38.48 -13.10
N GLU A 28 35.65 -37.40 -12.84
CA GLU A 28 35.07 -36.04 -12.86
C GLU A 28 34.54 -35.66 -14.25
N VAL A 29 35.31 -35.95 -15.31
CA VAL A 29 34.89 -35.72 -16.71
C VAL A 29 33.61 -36.50 -17.04
N ASP A 30 33.52 -37.76 -16.64
CA ASP A 30 32.32 -38.56 -16.87
C ASP A 30 31.10 -38.02 -16.10
N ARG A 31 31.30 -37.55 -14.87
CA ARG A 31 30.25 -36.88 -14.09
C ARG A 31 29.78 -35.58 -14.75
N PHE A 32 30.69 -34.75 -15.23
CA PHE A 32 30.32 -33.52 -15.95
C PHE A 32 29.63 -33.82 -17.27
N ARG A 33 30.07 -34.85 -18.00
CA ARG A 33 29.41 -35.29 -19.23
C ARG A 33 27.98 -35.75 -18.97
N ALA A 34 27.75 -36.55 -17.94
CA ALA A 34 26.40 -36.97 -17.53
C ALA A 34 25.54 -35.74 -17.16
N ARG A 35 26.08 -34.78 -16.41
CA ARG A 35 25.37 -33.55 -16.05
C ARG A 35 24.99 -32.71 -17.28
N LEU A 36 25.89 -32.56 -18.24
CA LEU A 36 25.60 -31.85 -19.49
C LEU A 36 24.47 -32.54 -20.27
N GLN A 37 24.50 -33.88 -20.38
CA GLN A 37 23.43 -34.64 -21.02
C GLN A 37 22.06 -34.45 -20.36
N HIS A 38 22.02 -34.33 -19.03
CA HIS A 38 20.79 -34.01 -18.31
C HIS A 38 20.29 -32.59 -18.62
N ILE A 39 21.18 -31.60 -18.60
CA ILE A 39 20.84 -30.20 -18.93
C ILE A 39 20.32 -30.09 -20.37
N ASP A 40 20.99 -30.74 -21.32
CA ASP A 40 20.58 -30.74 -22.73
C ASP A 40 19.20 -31.39 -22.91
N ARG A 41 18.92 -32.47 -22.19
CA ARG A 41 17.61 -33.12 -22.20
C ARG A 41 16.52 -32.19 -21.67
N ASP A 42 16.77 -31.54 -20.52
CA ASP A 42 15.79 -30.64 -19.90
C ASP A 42 15.54 -29.42 -20.80
N ALA A 43 16.57 -28.88 -21.45
CA ALA A 43 16.44 -27.80 -22.42
C ALA A 43 15.62 -28.22 -23.67
N GLN A 44 15.79 -29.46 -24.15
CA GLN A 44 14.99 -29.99 -25.26
C GLN A 44 13.52 -30.19 -24.88
N LEU A 45 13.24 -30.67 -23.67
CA LEU A 45 11.88 -30.81 -23.15
C LEU A 45 11.21 -29.44 -23.05
N PHE A 46 11.89 -28.47 -22.44
CA PHE A 46 11.41 -27.09 -22.37
C PHE A 46 11.11 -26.49 -23.74
N ALA A 47 12.03 -26.65 -24.70
CA ALA A 47 11.85 -26.16 -26.06
C ALA A 47 10.62 -26.80 -26.74
N THR A 48 10.40 -28.09 -26.50
CA THR A 48 9.24 -28.83 -27.05
C THR A 48 7.93 -28.31 -26.45
N ASP A 49 7.87 -28.14 -25.12
CA ASP A 49 6.68 -27.64 -24.43
C ASP A 49 6.29 -26.23 -24.90
N VAL A 50 7.28 -25.33 -25.02
CA VAL A 50 7.05 -23.98 -25.55
C VAL A 50 6.59 -24.03 -27.01
N ALA A 51 7.22 -24.86 -27.85
CA ALA A 51 6.86 -24.99 -29.25
C ALA A 51 5.41 -25.47 -29.44
N VAL A 52 4.94 -26.42 -28.62
CA VAL A 52 3.54 -26.89 -28.61
C VAL A 52 2.59 -25.76 -28.22
N LEU A 53 2.95 -24.96 -27.21
CA LEU A 53 2.14 -23.83 -26.76
C LEU A 53 2.03 -22.75 -27.85
N CYS A 54 3.15 -22.39 -28.48
CA CYS A 54 3.19 -21.46 -29.60
C CYS A 54 2.33 -21.97 -30.77
N ALA A 55 2.48 -23.24 -31.16
CA ALA A 55 1.70 -23.82 -32.27
C ALA A 55 0.18 -23.75 -32.03
N THR A 56 -0.26 -23.77 -30.77
CA THR A 56 -1.68 -23.78 -30.41
C THR A 56 -2.27 -22.37 -30.31
N ILE A 57 -1.52 -21.41 -29.77
CA ILE A 57 -2.08 -20.12 -29.32
C ILE A 57 -1.46 -18.92 -30.03
N ALA A 58 -0.19 -19.01 -30.45
CA ALA A 58 0.55 -17.92 -31.10
C ALA A 58 1.57 -18.50 -32.12
N PRO A 59 1.10 -18.97 -33.29
CA PRO A 59 1.95 -19.61 -34.29
C PRO A 59 3.11 -18.73 -34.77
N GLU A 60 2.91 -17.41 -34.75
CA GLU A 60 3.91 -16.40 -35.09
C GLU A 60 5.15 -16.38 -34.17
N LEU A 61 5.05 -16.94 -32.95
CA LEU A 61 6.16 -17.00 -31.99
C LEU A 61 7.00 -18.28 -32.13
N HIS A 62 6.59 -19.21 -32.99
CA HIS A 62 7.23 -20.53 -33.13
C HIS A 62 8.67 -20.46 -33.67
N GLU A 63 9.00 -19.42 -34.44
CA GLU A 63 10.35 -19.23 -35.01
C GLU A 63 11.35 -18.62 -34.02
N LEU A 64 10.89 -18.15 -32.85
CA LEU A 64 11.74 -17.53 -31.84
C LEU A 64 12.41 -18.58 -30.94
N PRO A 65 13.57 -18.24 -30.34
CA PRO A 65 14.14 -19.05 -29.27
C PRO A 65 13.11 -19.29 -28.15
N PRO A 66 13.04 -20.51 -27.56
CA PRO A 66 12.00 -20.87 -26.59
C PRO A 66 11.86 -19.90 -25.41
N GLU A 67 12.95 -19.34 -24.92
CA GLU A 67 12.95 -18.36 -23.82
C GLU A 67 12.28 -17.04 -24.22
N GLN A 68 12.51 -16.58 -25.46
CA GLN A 68 11.91 -15.36 -25.99
C GLN A 68 10.44 -15.58 -26.34
N ALA A 69 10.11 -16.73 -26.94
CA ALA A 69 8.74 -17.15 -27.21
C ALA A 69 7.90 -17.22 -25.92
N LEU A 70 8.43 -17.84 -24.86
CA LEU A 70 7.74 -17.91 -23.57
C LEU A 70 7.53 -16.53 -22.94
N SER A 71 8.55 -15.66 -22.98
CA SER A 71 8.43 -14.29 -22.47
C SER A 71 7.33 -13.51 -23.21
N ALA A 72 7.29 -13.60 -24.54
CA ALA A 72 6.26 -12.96 -25.35
C ALA A 72 4.86 -13.52 -25.07
N LEU A 73 4.73 -14.84 -24.89
CA LEU A 73 3.46 -15.49 -24.51
C LEU A 73 2.95 -15.02 -23.14
N VAL A 74 3.84 -14.88 -22.15
CA VAL A 74 3.49 -14.35 -20.83
C VAL A 74 3.01 -12.91 -20.95
N GLN A 75 3.69 -12.08 -21.73
CA GLN A 75 3.28 -10.69 -21.97
C GLN A 75 1.92 -10.61 -22.67
N GLN A 76 1.67 -11.43 -23.70
CA GLN A 76 0.38 -11.51 -24.36
C GLN A 76 -0.74 -11.96 -23.41
N LEU A 77 -0.45 -12.94 -22.52
CA LEU A 77 -1.41 -13.39 -21.51
C LEU A 77 -1.76 -12.28 -20.51
N GLU A 78 -0.77 -11.49 -20.08
CA GLU A 78 -1.00 -10.35 -19.20
C GLU A 78 -1.88 -9.29 -19.88
N GLN A 79 -1.59 -8.94 -21.13
CA GLN A 79 -2.40 -8.02 -21.92
C GLN A 79 -3.83 -8.53 -22.12
N ALA A 80 -4.00 -9.82 -22.45
CA ALA A 80 -5.31 -10.43 -22.61
C ALA A 80 -6.12 -10.44 -21.31
N ARG A 81 -5.47 -10.65 -20.15
CA ARG A 81 -6.11 -10.57 -18.83
C ARG A 81 -6.55 -9.16 -18.47
N VAL A 82 -5.78 -8.14 -18.84
CA VAL A 82 -6.18 -6.74 -18.65
C VAL A 82 -7.39 -6.43 -19.53
N ALA A 83 -7.34 -6.79 -20.82
CA ALA A 83 -8.44 -6.59 -21.75
C ALA A 83 -9.74 -7.31 -21.32
N ASP A 84 -9.66 -8.55 -20.81
CA ASP A 84 -10.82 -9.29 -20.30
C ASP A 84 -11.46 -8.61 -19.08
N ARG A 85 -10.66 -8.02 -18.19
CA ARG A 85 -11.18 -7.24 -17.05
C ARG A 85 -11.89 -5.97 -17.51
N GLU A 86 -11.28 -5.23 -18.43
CA GLU A 86 -11.88 -4.02 -19.02
C GLU A 86 -13.19 -4.35 -19.74
N TYR A 87 -13.20 -5.41 -20.53
CA TYR A 87 -14.40 -5.88 -21.22
C TYR A 87 -15.54 -6.22 -20.24
N LYS A 88 -15.24 -6.97 -19.17
CA LYS A 88 -16.23 -7.28 -18.12
C LYS A 88 -16.74 -6.04 -17.40
N ALA A 89 -15.87 -5.08 -17.11
CA ALA A 89 -16.26 -3.81 -16.51
C ALA A 89 -17.18 -2.99 -17.43
N LEU A 90 -16.87 -2.95 -18.73
CA LEU A 90 -17.70 -2.27 -19.73
C LEU A 90 -19.08 -2.92 -19.89
N ILE A 91 -19.16 -4.26 -19.87
CA ILE A 91 -20.46 -4.97 -19.88
C ILE A 91 -21.28 -4.61 -18.64
N GLY A 92 -20.65 -4.61 -17.45
CA GLY A 92 -21.33 -4.23 -16.20
C GLY A 92 -21.90 -2.81 -16.29
N ARG A 93 -21.07 -1.86 -16.73
CA ARG A 93 -21.49 -0.46 -16.89
C ARG A 93 -22.59 -0.29 -17.94
N GLN A 94 -22.53 -1.04 -19.05
CA GLN A 94 -23.58 -1.02 -20.07
C GLN A 94 -24.92 -1.52 -19.50
N ALA A 95 -24.90 -2.59 -18.70
CA ALA A 95 -26.09 -3.12 -18.05
C ALA A 95 -26.70 -2.09 -17.07
N GLU A 96 -25.90 -1.48 -16.21
CA GLU A 96 -26.34 -0.45 -15.26
C GLU A 96 -26.96 0.77 -15.98
N LEU A 97 -26.31 1.26 -17.03
CA LEU A 97 -26.81 2.38 -17.82
C LEU A 97 -28.13 2.03 -18.54
N SER A 98 -28.26 0.80 -19.04
CA SER A 98 -29.48 0.35 -19.70
C SER A 98 -30.67 0.27 -18.73
N GLU A 99 -30.42 -0.18 -17.49
CA GLU A 99 -31.44 -0.21 -16.44
C GLU A 99 -31.85 1.21 -16.03
N THR A 100 -30.87 2.09 -15.82
CA THR A 100 -31.11 3.49 -15.49
C THR A 100 -31.94 4.20 -16.57
N LEU A 101 -31.62 3.95 -17.85
CA LEU A 101 -32.36 4.49 -18.98
C LEU A 101 -33.82 4.01 -18.99
N LEU A 102 -34.05 2.71 -18.76
CA LEU A 102 -35.38 2.14 -18.71
C LEU A 102 -36.21 2.74 -17.57
N GLN A 103 -35.61 2.89 -16.38
CA GLN A 103 -36.29 3.52 -15.23
C GLN A 103 -36.64 4.99 -15.51
N ALA A 104 -35.72 5.75 -16.13
CA ALA A 104 -35.96 7.13 -16.51
C ALA A 104 -37.08 7.25 -17.55
N GLN A 105 -37.12 6.37 -18.54
CA GLN A 105 -38.20 6.32 -19.54
C GLN A 105 -39.56 6.03 -18.90
N GLN A 106 -39.63 5.03 -18.01
CA GLN A 106 -40.88 4.71 -17.29
C GLN A 106 -41.36 5.85 -16.41
N ARG A 107 -40.44 6.57 -15.74
CA ARG A 107 -40.79 7.78 -14.97
C ARG A 107 -41.33 8.89 -15.88
N GLY A 108 -40.68 9.12 -17.02
CA GLY A 108 -41.14 10.09 -18.02
C GLY A 108 -42.53 9.77 -18.56
N GLU A 109 -42.81 8.51 -18.90
CA GLU A 109 -44.13 8.07 -19.36
C GLU A 109 -45.21 8.25 -18.28
N ARG A 110 -44.91 7.90 -17.02
CA ARG A 110 -45.84 8.11 -15.90
C ARG A 110 -46.13 9.58 -15.66
N ALA A 111 -45.10 10.42 -15.66
CA ALA A 111 -45.26 11.87 -15.50
C ALA A 111 -46.10 12.46 -16.64
N LYS A 112 -45.89 12.00 -17.88
CA LYS A 112 -46.69 12.42 -19.03
C LYS A 112 -48.17 12.03 -18.88
N ILE A 113 -48.45 10.79 -18.47
CA ILE A 113 -49.84 10.34 -18.23
C ILE A 113 -50.51 11.20 -17.15
N GLN A 114 -49.79 11.52 -16.07
CA GLN A 114 -50.32 12.38 -15.00
C GLN A 114 -50.61 13.79 -15.49
N LEU A 115 -49.69 14.37 -16.27
CA LEU A 115 -49.86 15.71 -16.82
C LEU A 115 -51.02 15.76 -17.84
N ASP A 116 -51.15 14.74 -18.70
CA ASP A 116 -52.27 14.63 -19.65
C ASP A 116 -53.63 14.54 -18.91
N GLU A 117 -53.68 13.84 -17.78
CA GLU A 117 -54.88 13.77 -16.93
C GLU A 117 -55.19 15.12 -16.28
N MET A 118 -54.18 15.84 -15.77
CA MET A 118 -54.34 17.19 -15.22
C MET A 118 -54.88 18.17 -16.27
N LEU A 119 -54.39 18.11 -17.51
CA LEU A 119 -54.90 18.92 -18.62
C LEU A 119 -56.38 18.67 -18.88
N ARG A 120 -56.81 17.39 -18.87
CA ARG A 120 -58.23 17.04 -19.05
C ARG A 120 -59.10 17.57 -17.92
N GLN A 121 -58.65 17.43 -16.68
CA GLN A 121 -59.41 17.89 -15.50
C GLN A 121 -59.54 19.42 -15.47
N ALA A 122 -58.46 20.13 -15.83
CA ALA A 122 -58.46 21.58 -15.91
C ALA A 122 -59.18 22.12 -17.17
N GLN A 123 -59.49 21.25 -18.15
CA GLN A 123 -60.02 21.62 -19.47
C GLN A 123 -59.10 22.55 -20.26
N VAL A 124 -57.79 22.31 -20.17
CA VAL A 124 -56.76 23.15 -20.76
C VAL A 124 -55.94 22.34 -21.76
N SER A 125 -55.49 22.98 -22.84
CA SER A 125 -54.76 22.31 -23.93
C SER A 125 -53.24 22.41 -23.83
N ASP A 126 -52.71 23.20 -22.90
CA ASP A 126 -51.28 23.49 -22.75
C ASP A 126 -50.81 23.41 -21.29
N TYR A 127 -49.61 22.91 -21.06
CA TYR A 127 -49.03 22.70 -19.74
C TYR A 127 -48.78 24.01 -18.99
N ASP A 128 -48.35 25.06 -19.70
CA ASP A 128 -48.08 26.38 -19.11
C ASP A 128 -49.35 27.03 -18.53
N GLN A 129 -50.52 26.58 -18.98
CA GLN A 129 -51.81 27.09 -18.55
C GLN A 129 -52.39 26.32 -17.34
N LEU A 130 -51.77 25.20 -16.91
CA LEU A 130 -52.21 24.45 -15.72
C LEU A 130 -52.06 25.27 -14.43
N GLY A 131 -50.97 26.03 -14.28
CA GLY A 131 -50.75 26.91 -13.13
C GLY A 131 -51.86 27.97 -12.99
N PRO A 132 -52.05 28.83 -14.00
CA PRO A 132 -53.12 29.83 -14.01
C PRO A 132 -54.52 29.24 -13.80
N ALA A 133 -54.81 28.06 -14.38
CA ALA A 133 -56.10 27.40 -14.20
C ALA A 133 -56.30 26.89 -12.76
N ALA A 134 -55.25 26.38 -12.11
CA ALA A 134 -55.28 25.98 -10.71
C ALA A 134 -55.50 27.18 -9.78
N ASP A 135 -54.85 28.31 -10.06
CA ASP A 135 -55.02 29.56 -9.30
C ASP A 135 -56.45 30.11 -9.43
N GLN A 136 -57.01 30.16 -10.64
CA GLN A 136 -58.40 30.59 -10.86
C GLN A 136 -59.41 29.66 -10.17
N ALA A 137 -59.19 28.35 -10.20
CA ALA A 137 -60.06 27.39 -9.51
C ALA A 137 -60.00 27.58 -7.99
N ARG A 138 -58.84 27.95 -7.45
CA ARG A 138 -58.66 28.26 -6.03
C ARG A 138 -59.37 29.56 -5.64
N GLU A 139 -59.14 30.65 -6.38
CA GLU A 139 -59.83 31.94 -6.15
C GLU A 139 -61.35 31.78 -6.21
N ARG A 140 -61.85 31.02 -7.19
CA ARG A 140 -63.28 30.72 -7.31
C ARG A 140 -63.83 30.00 -6.08
N ARG A 141 -63.13 28.98 -5.56
CA ARG A 141 -63.56 28.27 -4.35
C ARG A 141 -63.54 29.16 -3.12
N GLU A 142 -62.52 30.01 -2.99
CA GLU A 142 -62.43 30.97 -1.89
C GLU A 142 -63.61 31.96 -1.93
N HIS A 143 -63.99 32.44 -3.11
CA HIS A 143 -65.17 33.31 -3.29
C HIS A 143 -66.50 32.59 -3.09
N GLU A 144 -66.66 31.36 -3.58
CA GLU A 144 -67.88 30.55 -3.37
C GLU A 144 -68.07 30.21 -1.89
N GLN A 145 -66.98 29.88 -1.17
CA GLN A 145 -67.02 29.65 0.27
C GLN A 145 -67.38 30.92 1.03
N ALA A 146 -66.74 32.05 0.72
CA ALA A 146 -67.06 33.32 1.35
C ALA A 146 -68.52 33.76 1.09
N ALA A 147 -69.04 33.51 -0.12
CA ALA A 147 -70.43 33.77 -0.45
C ALA A 147 -71.39 32.88 0.35
N SER A 148 -71.10 31.58 0.46
CA SER A 148 -71.88 30.65 1.28
C SER A 148 -71.88 31.06 2.75
N ASP A 149 -70.72 31.43 3.31
CA ASP A 149 -70.60 31.83 4.70
C ASP A 149 -71.40 33.13 4.96
N LEU A 150 -71.37 34.08 4.03
CA LEU A 150 -72.19 35.31 4.06
C LEU A 150 -73.68 35.04 3.93
N GLU A 151 -74.08 34.11 3.06
CA GLU A 151 -75.49 33.71 2.90
C GLU A 151 -76.03 33.06 4.19
N ASP A 152 -75.24 32.21 4.84
CA ASP A 152 -75.58 31.60 6.13
C ASP A 152 -75.69 32.65 7.24
N GLU A 153 -74.77 33.62 7.26
CA GLU A 153 -74.79 34.73 8.23
C GLU A 153 -76.04 35.61 8.05
N ILE A 154 -76.35 35.97 6.80
CA ILE A 154 -77.55 36.74 6.45
C ILE A 154 -78.83 35.98 6.79
N ALA A 155 -78.89 34.69 6.49
CA ALA A 155 -80.03 33.83 6.84
C ALA A 155 -80.24 33.75 8.36
N GLY A 156 -79.15 33.71 9.13
CA GLY A 156 -79.18 33.78 10.59
C GLY A 156 -79.81 35.07 11.12
N TYR A 157 -79.55 36.22 10.48
CA TYR A 157 -80.14 37.51 10.85
C TYR A 157 -81.59 37.67 10.42
N CYS A 158 -81.98 37.09 9.28
CA CYS A 158 -83.33 37.24 8.72
C CYS A 158 -84.40 36.42 9.44
N ALA A 159 -84.04 35.55 10.41
CA ALA A 159 -84.97 34.77 11.24
C ALA A 159 -86.10 34.05 10.46
N GLY A 160 -85.85 33.67 9.20
CA GLY A 160 -86.82 33.00 8.33
C GLY A 160 -87.67 33.88 7.40
N THR A 161 -87.44 35.20 7.33
CA THR A 161 -88.03 36.09 6.31
C THR A 161 -87.10 36.25 5.11
N THR A 162 -87.57 36.91 4.03
CA THR A 162 -86.69 37.22 2.90
C THR A 162 -85.83 38.44 3.21
N LEU A 163 -84.59 38.48 2.70
CA LEU A 163 -83.65 39.59 2.91
C LEU A 163 -84.28 40.96 2.57
N SER A 164 -85.15 41.01 1.56
CA SER A 164 -85.85 42.23 1.15
C SER A 164 -86.87 42.72 2.20
N ASP A 165 -87.51 41.82 2.94
CA ASP A 165 -88.51 42.16 3.95
C ASP A 165 -87.84 42.59 5.26
N PHE A 166 -86.74 41.90 5.64
CA PHE A 166 -85.94 42.25 6.82
C PHE A 166 -85.31 43.65 6.69
N VAL A 167 -84.78 43.99 5.51
CA VAL A 167 -84.20 45.33 5.26
C VAL A 167 -85.27 46.44 5.36
N ALA A 168 -86.49 46.19 4.86
CA ALA A 168 -87.59 47.16 4.95
C ALA A 168 -88.10 47.38 6.39
N GLU A 169 -88.08 46.33 7.22
CA GLU A 169 -88.46 46.39 8.64
C GLU A 169 -87.41 47.16 9.47
N VAL A 170 -86.12 46.89 9.20
CA VAL A 170 -84.99 47.56 9.86
C VAL A 170 -84.89 49.03 9.44
N GLU A 171 -85.15 49.39 8.17
CA GLU A 171 -85.21 50.79 7.71
C GLU A 171 -86.32 51.62 8.39
N MET A 172 -87.45 51.00 8.75
CA MET A 172 -88.51 51.68 9.51
C MET A 172 -88.10 51.96 10.96
N GLU A 173 -87.36 51.06 11.61
CA GLU A 173 -86.86 51.25 12.99
C GLU A 173 -85.68 52.23 13.07
N LEU A 174 -84.79 52.21 12.07
CA LEU A 174 -83.59 53.05 11.95
C LEU A 174 -83.87 54.56 11.93
N SER A 175 -85.07 54.96 11.54
CA SER A 175 -85.43 56.37 11.36
C SER A 175 -85.66 57.15 12.67
N SER A 176 -85.62 56.50 13.84
CA SER A 176 -86.05 57.11 15.11
C SER A 176 -85.08 57.05 16.30
N GLU A 177 -83.88 56.47 16.17
CA GLU A 177 -83.00 56.25 17.34
C GLU A 177 -81.56 56.82 17.20
N PRO A 178 -81.14 57.78 18.04
CA PRO A 178 -79.79 58.40 17.99
C PRO A 178 -78.62 57.43 18.24
N SER A 179 -78.90 56.22 18.74
CA SER A 179 -77.91 55.18 19.03
C SER A 179 -77.28 54.59 17.75
N ILE A 180 -77.99 54.67 16.61
CA ILE A 180 -77.55 54.04 15.37
C ILE A 180 -76.56 54.93 14.61
N GLN A 181 -76.71 56.26 14.67
CA GLN A 181 -75.67 57.18 14.17
C GLN A 181 -74.32 56.93 14.86
N GLN A 182 -74.34 56.72 16.18
CA GLN A 182 -73.12 56.38 16.94
C GLN A 182 -72.55 55.02 16.55
N ARG A 183 -73.39 54.02 16.28
CA ARG A 183 -72.93 52.70 15.81
C ARG A 183 -72.34 52.74 14.40
N MET A 184 -72.88 53.59 13.51
CA MET A 184 -72.33 53.82 12.18
C MET A 184 -70.94 54.48 12.26
N GLU A 185 -70.78 55.53 13.07
CA GLU A 185 -69.47 56.15 13.28
C GLU A 185 -68.44 55.16 13.86
N HIS A 186 -68.88 54.29 14.78
CA HIS A 186 -68.03 53.25 15.36
C HIS A 186 -67.65 52.16 14.35
N ALA A 187 -68.57 51.79 13.45
CA ALA A 187 -68.33 50.84 12.37
C ALA A 187 -67.40 51.41 11.31
N ASP A 188 -67.55 52.70 10.96
CA ASP A 188 -66.66 53.40 10.03
C ASP A 188 -65.23 53.52 10.59
N GLN A 189 -65.09 53.76 11.90
CA GLN A 189 -63.79 53.73 12.59
C GLN A 189 -63.17 52.32 12.55
N ALA A 190 -63.93 51.28 12.88
CA ALA A 190 -63.45 49.90 12.80
C ALA A 190 -63.04 49.50 11.37
N LEU A 191 -63.79 49.96 10.36
CA LEU A 191 -63.48 49.72 8.96
C LEU A 191 -62.20 50.45 8.51
N ALA A 192 -61.94 51.65 9.03
CA ALA A 192 -60.71 52.38 8.78
C ALA A 192 -59.50 51.68 9.40
N GLU A 193 -59.61 51.21 10.65
CA GLU A 193 -58.57 50.45 11.34
C GLU A 193 -58.25 49.13 10.62
N LEU A 194 -59.27 48.38 10.19
CA LEU A 194 -59.08 47.14 9.44
C LEU A 194 -58.44 47.37 8.07
N LYS A 195 -58.74 48.48 7.39
CA LYS A 195 -58.08 48.86 6.14
C LYS A 195 -56.60 49.17 6.35
N GLU A 196 -56.26 49.88 7.43
CA GLU A 196 -54.88 50.17 7.79
C GLU A 196 -54.10 48.88 8.12
N GLN A 197 -54.70 47.97 8.88
CA GLN A 197 -54.11 46.66 9.18
C GLN A 197 -53.91 45.82 7.91
N ARG A 198 -54.88 45.81 7.00
CA ARG A 198 -54.76 45.11 5.71
C ARG A 198 -53.59 45.68 4.89
N ASP A 199 -53.48 47.01 4.82
CA ASP A 199 -52.45 47.67 4.02
C ASP A 199 -51.05 47.42 4.62
N ASP A 200 -50.93 47.33 5.95
CA ASP A 200 -49.69 46.92 6.63
C ASP A 200 -49.31 45.47 6.30
N VAL A 201 -50.26 44.53 6.38
CA VAL A 201 -50.02 43.13 6.02
C VAL A 201 -49.63 42.97 4.54
N ILE A 202 -50.25 43.73 3.63
CA ILE A 202 -49.84 43.76 2.21
C ILE A 202 -48.41 44.29 2.05
N GLY A 203 -48.03 45.30 2.83
CA GLY A 203 -46.65 45.80 2.89
C GLY A 203 -45.66 44.73 3.36
N GLN A 204 -46.02 44.01 4.42
CA GLN A 204 -45.22 42.90 4.95
C GLN A 204 -45.07 41.77 3.92
N ILE A 205 -46.16 41.36 3.24
CA ILE A 205 -46.12 40.34 2.18
C ILE A 205 -45.17 40.76 1.05
N ARG A 206 -45.29 41.99 0.52
CA ARG A 206 -44.37 42.46 -0.54
C ARG A 206 -42.91 42.48 -0.09
N SER A 207 -42.64 42.86 1.17
CA SER A 207 -41.27 42.83 1.69
C SER A 207 -40.73 41.41 1.78
N ALA A 208 -41.54 40.45 2.23
CA ALA A 208 -41.19 39.04 2.27
C ALA A 208 -41.00 38.44 0.87
N GLU A 209 -41.82 38.82 -0.12
CA GLU A 209 -41.65 38.41 -1.52
C GLU A 209 -40.34 38.95 -2.12
N ILE A 210 -40.01 40.22 -1.87
CA ILE A 210 -38.73 40.82 -2.32
C ILE A 210 -37.54 40.12 -1.65
N GLU A 211 -37.63 39.75 -0.38
CA GLU A 211 -36.59 38.97 0.27
C GLU A 211 -36.50 37.55 -0.31
N LEU A 212 -37.62 36.87 -0.51
CA LEU A 212 -37.67 35.54 -1.11
C LEU A 212 -37.07 35.54 -2.53
N GLN A 213 -37.32 36.59 -3.32
CA GLN A 213 -36.77 36.74 -4.66
C GLN A 213 -35.24 36.95 -4.66
N LYS A 214 -34.66 37.48 -3.57
CA LYS A 214 -33.19 37.52 -3.38
C LYS A 214 -32.60 36.14 -3.05
N PHE A 215 -33.43 35.23 -2.53
CA PHE A 215 -33.06 33.86 -2.21
C PHE A 215 -33.40 32.86 -3.34
N ASP A 216 -33.97 33.32 -4.46
CA ASP A 216 -34.25 32.48 -5.63
C ASP A 216 -32.94 32.09 -6.37
N GLY A 217 -32.28 31.09 -5.82
CA GLY A 217 -31.97 29.86 -6.55
C GLY A 217 -30.98 29.88 -7.73
N SER A 218 -30.35 30.99 -8.11
CA SER A 218 -29.46 31.00 -9.29
C SER A 218 -28.00 31.38 -8.99
N SER A 219 -27.08 30.60 -9.58
CA SER A 219 -25.62 30.64 -9.46
C SER A 219 -25.00 30.13 -8.16
N ARG A 220 -25.19 30.77 -6.99
CA ARG A 220 -24.30 30.50 -5.83
C ARG A 220 -24.42 29.09 -5.23
N ALA A 221 -25.62 28.54 -5.13
CA ALA A 221 -25.81 27.17 -4.61
C ALA A 221 -25.31 26.10 -5.61
N ALA A 222 -25.50 26.33 -6.91
CA ALA A 222 -25.01 25.45 -7.96
C ALA A 222 -23.48 25.49 -8.08
N GLU A 223 -22.88 26.68 -7.96
CA GLU A 223 -21.43 26.89 -7.91
C GLU A 223 -20.80 26.19 -6.70
N ALA A 224 -21.39 26.34 -5.51
CA ALA A 224 -20.93 25.66 -4.30
C ALA A 224 -21.01 24.13 -4.43
N ASN A 225 -22.08 23.59 -5.01
CA ASN A 225 -22.18 22.15 -5.26
C ASN A 225 -21.14 21.67 -6.29
N ALA A 226 -20.91 22.42 -7.37
CA ALA A 226 -19.90 22.09 -8.37
C ALA A 226 -18.48 22.11 -7.76
N GLU A 227 -18.20 23.06 -6.87
CA GLU A 227 -16.93 23.15 -6.15
C GLU A 227 -16.76 21.97 -5.18
N CYS A 228 -17.80 21.59 -4.43
CA CYS A 228 -17.80 20.41 -3.59
C CYS A 228 -17.52 19.12 -4.38
N GLU A 229 -18.19 18.91 -5.52
CA GLU A 229 -17.98 17.76 -6.40
C GLU A 229 -16.54 17.74 -6.97
N SER A 230 -16.00 18.89 -7.38
CA SER A 230 -14.62 18.99 -7.85
C SER A 230 -13.61 18.62 -6.76
N ILE A 231 -13.80 19.10 -5.54
CA ILE A 231 -12.93 18.78 -4.41
C ILE A 231 -13.04 17.29 -4.05
N ALA A 232 -14.25 16.73 -4.07
CA ALA A 232 -14.47 15.31 -3.80
C ALA A 232 -13.72 14.42 -4.81
N ALA A 233 -13.79 14.75 -6.11
CA ALA A 233 -13.07 14.02 -7.16
C ALA A 233 -11.53 14.11 -7.00
N GLN A 234 -11.00 15.28 -6.64
CA GLN A 234 -9.57 15.45 -6.36
C GLN A 234 -9.13 14.62 -5.15
N LEU A 235 -9.93 14.62 -4.09
CA LEU A 235 -9.67 13.84 -2.89
C LEU A 235 -9.64 12.34 -3.18
N GLU A 236 -10.54 11.85 -4.02
CA GLU A 236 -10.61 10.44 -4.40
C GLU A 236 -9.34 9.98 -5.13
N ASP A 237 -8.83 10.78 -6.08
CA ASP A 237 -7.58 10.50 -6.81
C ASP A 237 -6.35 10.53 -5.88
N GLU A 238 -6.27 11.54 -4.99
CA GLU A 238 -5.20 11.63 -3.99
C GLU A 238 -5.22 10.45 -3.01
N LEU A 239 -6.41 10.04 -2.55
CA LEU A 239 -6.57 8.89 -1.65
C LEU A 239 -6.16 7.59 -2.32
N GLN A 240 -6.48 7.41 -3.60
CA GLN A 240 -6.05 6.23 -4.36
C GLN A 240 -4.51 6.19 -4.48
N SER A 241 -3.89 7.32 -4.82
CA SER A 241 -2.42 7.44 -4.89
C SER A 241 -1.76 7.17 -3.53
N LEU A 242 -2.33 7.72 -2.45
CA LEU A 242 -1.86 7.48 -1.08
C LEU A 242 -1.98 6.01 -0.68
N ALA A 243 -3.09 5.35 -1.02
CA ALA A 243 -3.31 3.94 -0.74
C ALA A 243 -2.26 3.06 -1.45
N VAL A 244 -2.00 3.31 -2.73
CA VAL A 244 -0.95 2.60 -3.50
C VAL A 244 0.41 2.80 -2.85
N ARG A 245 0.78 4.04 -2.52
CA ARG A 245 2.06 4.35 -1.85
C ARG A 245 2.17 3.67 -0.48
N ARG A 246 1.08 3.62 0.29
CA ARG A 246 1.07 2.99 1.62
C ARG A 246 1.24 1.48 1.51
N VAL A 247 0.53 0.84 0.57
CA VAL A 247 0.70 -0.59 0.29
C VAL A 247 2.12 -0.88 -0.18
N ALA A 248 2.67 -0.10 -1.10
CA ALA A 248 4.05 -0.24 -1.57
C ALA A 248 5.06 -0.12 -0.41
N ALA A 249 4.88 0.83 0.50
CA ALA A 249 5.73 0.98 1.68
C ALA A 249 5.64 -0.24 2.62
N VAL A 250 4.44 -0.79 2.84
CA VAL A 250 4.25 -2.01 3.65
C VAL A 250 4.91 -3.22 3.00
N VAL A 251 4.70 -3.42 1.70
CA VAL A 251 5.32 -4.53 0.94
C VAL A 251 6.84 -4.42 0.93
N LEU A 252 7.38 -3.21 0.70
CA LEU A 252 8.82 -2.96 0.73
C LEU A 252 9.39 -3.27 2.11
N LYS A 253 8.75 -2.80 3.19
CA LYS A 253 9.18 -3.10 4.56
C LYS A 253 9.18 -4.61 4.83
N ALA A 254 8.14 -5.33 4.42
CA ALA A 254 8.08 -6.78 4.56
C ALA A 254 9.17 -7.50 3.75
N ALA A 255 9.48 -7.03 2.54
CA ALA A 255 10.54 -7.58 1.72
C ALA A 255 11.93 -7.34 2.34
N ILE A 256 12.18 -6.16 2.91
CA ILE A 256 13.41 -5.83 3.64
C ILE A 256 13.56 -6.76 4.85
N GLU A 257 12.52 -6.91 5.67
CA GLU A 257 12.57 -7.80 6.84
C GLU A 257 12.80 -9.26 6.43
N ARG A 258 12.10 -9.75 5.40
CA ARG A 258 12.31 -11.12 4.89
C ARG A 258 13.73 -11.35 4.36
N HIS A 259 14.30 -10.36 3.67
CA HIS A 259 15.69 -10.41 3.22
C HIS A 259 16.65 -10.42 4.42
N ARG A 260 16.35 -9.63 5.45
CA ARG A 260 17.13 -9.57 6.70
C ARG A 260 17.11 -10.91 7.44
N GLU A 261 15.94 -11.50 7.64
CA GLU A 261 15.79 -12.81 8.28
C GLU A 261 16.52 -13.91 7.52
N LYS A 262 16.42 -13.90 6.18
CA LYS A 262 17.04 -14.94 5.34
C LYS A 262 18.57 -14.83 5.27
N ASN A 263 19.10 -13.61 5.11
CA ASN A 263 20.51 -13.41 4.77
C ASN A 263 21.35 -12.86 5.93
N GLN A 264 20.80 -11.99 6.77
CA GLN A 264 21.55 -11.39 7.89
C GLN A 264 21.37 -12.17 9.20
N GLY A 265 20.21 -12.79 9.41
CA GLY A 265 19.92 -13.60 10.60
C GLY A 265 20.95 -14.72 10.85
N PRO A 266 21.24 -15.59 9.87
CA PRO A 266 22.23 -16.66 10.03
C PRO A 266 23.65 -16.15 10.29
N ILE A 267 24.06 -15.08 9.60
CA ILE A 267 25.39 -14.47 9.78
C ILE A 267 25.51 -13.87 11.18
N LEU A 268 24.51 -13.11 11.62
CA LEU A 268 24.49 -12.52 12.96
C LEU A 268 24.44 -13.59 14.06
N GLY A 269 23.68 -14.68 13.83
CA GLY A 269 23.63 -15.83 14.73
C GLY A 269 24.99 -16.50 14.88
N ARG A 270 25.72 -16.72 13.79
CA ARG A 270 27.08 -17.28 13.86
C ARG A 270 28.08 -16.29 14.46
N ALA A 271 28.01 -15.01 14.10
CA ALA A 271 28.84 -13.97 14.70
C ALA A 271 28.61 -13.88 16.21
N SER A 272 27.36 -14.03 16.66
CA SER A 272 26.98 -14.06 18.08
C SER A 272 27.66 -15.22 18.83
N GLN A 273 27.68 -16.42 18.24
CA GLN A 273 28.38 -17.59 18.81
C GLN A 273 29.89 -17.36 18.89
N ILE A 274 30.51 -16.90 17.80
CA ILE A 274 31.95 -16.60 17.76
C ILE A 274 32.29 -15.53 18.80
N PHE A 275 31.49 -14.46 18.87
CA PHE A 275 31.68 -13.36 19.81
C PHE A 275 31.57 -13.83 21.26
N GLN A 276 30.59 -14.67 21.58
CA GLN A 276 30.46 -15.29 22.90
C GLN A 276 31.71 -16.12 23.25
N GLN A 277 32.23 -16.90 22.30
CA GLN A 277 33.41 -17.73 22.51
C GLN A 277 34.67 -16.90 22.76
N ILE A 278 34.97 -15.93 21.89
CA ILE A 278 36.20 -15.12 21.99
C ILE A 278 36.17 -14.12 23.15
N THR A 279 34.97 -13.72 23.61
CA THR A 279 34.80 -12.91 24.83
C THR A 279 34.70 -13.75 26.10
N LEU A 280 34.93 -15.06 26.02
CA LEU A 280 34.87 -16.00 27.15
C LEU A 280 33.53 -15.96 27.90
N GLY A 281 32.44 -15.73 27.17
CA GLY A 281 31.09 -15.63 27.71
C GLY A 281 30.77 -14.32 28.44
N GLN A 282 31.68 -13.34 28.47
CA GLN A 282 31.37 -12.01 29.00
C GLN A 282 30.22 -11.34 28.24
N TYR A 283 30.16 -11.60 26.93
CA TYR A 283 28.99 -11.30 26.11
C TYR A 283 28.31 -12.60 25.74
N SER A 284 27.01 -12.68 26.03
CA SER A 284 26.16 -13.81 25.69
C SER A 284 25.79 -13.87 24.20
N GLY A 285 26.03 -12.78 23.45
CA GLY A 285 25.78 -12.73 22.03
C GLY A 285 25.70 -11.32 21.45
N LEU A 286 25.24 -11.24 20.21
CA LEU A 286 25.01 -10.01 19.45
C LEU A 286 23.54 -9.84 19.11
N GLN A 287 23.05 -8.61 19.16
CA GLN A 287 21.71 -8.23 18.77
C GLN A 287 21.75 -7.00 17.87
N ALA A 288 20.89 -6.99 16.85
CA ALA A 288 20.65 -5.79 16.06
C ALA A 288 19.59 -4.93 16.75
N GLU A 289 19.88 -3.65 16.89
CA GLU A 289 19.06 -2.63 17.53
C GLU A 289 18.79 -1.48 16.54
N TYR A 290 17.98 -0.51 16.94
CA TYR A 290 17.76 0.72 16.20
C TYR A 290 18.12 1.91 17.07
N ASN A 291 18.87 2.86 16.52
CA ASN A 291 19.17 4.11 17.22
C ASN A 291 17.94 5.05 17.22
N GLU A 292 18.05 6.21 17.89
CA GLU A 292 16.98 7.22 17.97
C GLU A 292 16.54 7.76 16.60
N LYS A 293 17.39 7.64 15.58
CA LYS A 293 17.09 8.03 14.19
C LYS A 293 16.44 6.89 13.37
N GLY A 294 16.23 5.73 13.98
CA GLY A 294 15.68 4.55 13.31
C GLY A 294 16.68 3.82 12.42
N GLU A 295 17.98 4.05 12.58
CA GLU A 295 19.04 3.37 11.82
C GLU A 295 19.48 2.11 12.56
N PRO A 296 19.77 1.00 11.85
CA PRO A 296 20.20 -0.24 12.48
C PRO A 296 21.60 -0.10 13.08
N VAL A 297 21.73 -0.49 14.36
CA VAL A 297 23.00 -0.54 15.11
C VAL A 297 23.22 -1.93 15.71
N LEU A 298 24.46 -2.25 16.09
CA LEU A 298 24.83 -3.52 16.70
C LEU A 298 25.09 -3.33 18.20
N ALA A 299 24.57 -4.26 19.00
CA ALA A 299 24.78 -4.29 20.45
C ALA A 299 25.27 -5.66 20.91
N GLY A 300 26.21 -5.68 21.83
CA GLY A 300 26.60 -6.86 22.58
C GLY A 300 25.68 -7.07 23.79
N LEU A 301 25.29 -8.31 24.06
CA LEU A 301 24.47 -8.68 25.21
C LEU A 301 25.34 -9.10 26.40
N ARG A 302 25.39 -8.29 27.46
CA ARG A 302 26.18 -8.55 28.66
C ARG A 302 25.28 -8.50 29.89
N ASN A 303 25.19 -9.56 30.68
CA ASN A 303 24.36 -9.60 31.90
C ASN A 303 22.91 -9.09 31.71
N ASN A 304 22.25 -9.49 30.61
CA ASN A 304 20.92 -9.00 30.20
C ASN A 304 20.83 -7.49 29.92
N THR A 305 21.94 -6.75 29.87
CA THR A 305 21.99 -5.39 29.38
C THR A 305 22.61 -5.33 27.98
N ARG A 306 22.20 -4.32 27.22
CA ARG A 306 22.67 -4.06 25.87
C ARG A 306 23.79 -3.05 25.93
N VAL A 307 24.94 -3.39 25.36
CA VAL A 307 26.11 -2.52 25.27
C VAL A 307 26.32 -2.20 23.80
N LEU A 308 26.17 -0.93 23.43
CA LEU A 308 26.49 -0.46 22.09
C LEU A 308 28.00 -0.48 21.85
N VAL A 309 28.41 -0.44 20.58
CA VAL A 309 29.82 -0.49 20.17
C VAL A 309 30.63 0.63 20.84
N GLU A 310 30.06 1.82 20.98
CA GLU A 310 30.69 2.98 21.64
C GLU A 310 30.95 2.76 23.14
N GLY A 311 30.22 1.82 23.76
CA GLY A 311 30.39 1.43 25.16
C GLY A 311 31.34 0.25 25.37
N MET A 312 31.92 -0.30 24.30
CA MET A 312 32.87 -1.41 24.36
C MET A 312 34.30 -0.89 24.54
N SER A 313 35.16 -1.68 25.20
CA SER A 313 36.60 -1.42 25.15
C SER A 313 37.14 -1.71 23.74
N ASP A 314 38.25 -1.08 23.37
CA ASP A 314 38.89 -1.26 22.05
C ASP A 314 39.07 -2.75 21.70
N GLY A 315 39.64 -3.55 22.61
CA GLY A 315 39.81 -4.99 22.39
C GLY A 315 38.49 -5.76 22.24
N THR A 316 37.41 -5.34 22.90
CA THR A 316 36.08 -5.97 22.72
C THR A 316 35.45 -5.55 21.39
N CYS A 317 35.67 -4.31 20.98
CA CYS A 317 35.25 -3.78 19.68
C CYS A 317 35.95 -4.54 18.53
N ASP A 318 37.26 -4.75 18.64
CA ASP A 318 38.03 -5.55 17.69
C ASP A 318 37.52 -7.00 17.60
N GLN A 319 37.19 -7.61 18.75
CA GLN A 319 36.56 -8.93 18.81
C GLN A 319 35.22 -8.98 18.10
N LEU A 320 34.37 -7.96 18.27
CA LEU A 320 33.09 -7.85 17.57
C LEU A 320 33.29 -7.84 16.05
N PHE A 321 34.19 -6.98 15.56
CA PHE A 321 34.47 -6.89 14.13
C PHE A 321 35.06 -8.18 13.57
N LEU A 322 35.96 -8.83 14.31
CA LEU A 322 36.52 -10.12 13.93
C LEU A 322 35.42 -11.18 13.84
N ALA A 323 34.54 -11.29 14.84
CA ALA A 323 33.45 -12.26 14.85
C ALA A 323 32.51 -12.09 13.65
N LEU A 324 32.17 -10.86 13.28
CA LEU A 324 31.35 -10.57 12.10
C LEU A 324 32.04 -10.96 10.80
N ARG A 325 33.35 -10.66 10.66
CA ARG A 325 34.13 -11.02 9.47
C ARG A 325 34.26 -12.53 9.31
N LEU A 326 34.56 -13.25 10.39
CA LEU A 326 34.66 -14.71 10.38
C LEU A 326 33.31 -15.36 10.06
N ALA A 327 32.22 -14.90 10.66
CA ALA A 327 30.88 -15.41 10.35
C ALA A 327 30.47 -15.17 8.89
N SER A 328 30.81 -13.99 8.34
CA SER A 328 30.56 -13.66 6.94
C SER A 328 31.38 -14.54 6.00
N LEU A 329 32.65 -14.78 6.34
CA LEU A 329 33.53 -15.67 5.58
C LEU A 329 33.02 -17.12 5.61
N GLU A 330 32.63 -17.63 6.78
CA GLU A 330 32.07 -18.98 6.91
C GLU A 330 30.78 -19.18 6.10
N ALA A 331 29.93 -18.14 6.04
CA ALA A 331 28.72 -18.11 5.21
C ALA A 331 29.04 -18.06 3.71
N TRP A 332 30.12 -17.37 3.32
CA TRP A 332 30.59 -17.37 1.94
C TRP A 332 31.15 -18.75 1.54
N LEU A 333 31.98 -19.35 2.40
CA LEU A 333 32.58 -20.68 2.23
C LEU A 333 31.57 -21.83 2.17
N SER A 334 30.31 -21.64 2.57
CA SER A 334 29.29 -22.69 2.43
C SER A 334 28.72 -22.80 1.02
N HIS A 335 28.93 -21.80 0.17
CA HIS A 335 28.40 -21.75 -1.20
C HIS A 335 29.49 -21.58 -2.28
N HIS A 336 30.75 -21.43 -1.87
CA HIS A 336 31.88 -21.15 -2.77
C HIS A 336 33.09 -22.02 -2.44
N GLU A 337 34.04 -22.07 -3.36
CA GLU A 337 35.31 -22.79 -3.18
C GLU A 337 36.15 -22.16 -2.06
N PRO A 338 36.84 -22.96 -1.22
CA PRO A 338 37.66 -22.43 -0.13
C PRO A 338 38.75 -21.46 -0.60
N ILE A 339 38.81 -20.27 0.02
CA ILE A 339 39.85 -19.27 -0.21
C ILE A 339 40.72 -19.07 1.05
N PRO A 340 42.05 -18.94 0.91
CA PRO A 340 42.92 -18.78 2.06
C PRO A 340 42.60 -17.48 2.82
N LEU A 341 42.46 -17.58 4.14
CA LEU A 341 42.34 -16.45 5.05
C LEU A 341 43.73 -16.01 5.50
N ILE A 342 44.09 -14.76 5.21
CA ILE A 342 45.32 -14.14 5.69
C ILE A 342 44.94 -13.10 6.75
N VAL A 343 45.51 -13.22 7.95
CA VAL A 343 45.27 -12.33 9.08
C VAL A 343 46.59 -11.85 9.66
N ASP A 344 46.71 -10.54 9.87
CA ASP A 344 47.94 -9.88 10.31
C ASP A 344 47.69 -9.14 11.63
N ASP A 345 48.37 -9.57 12.70
CA ASP A 345 48.33 -9.00 14.06
C ASP A 345 46.93 -8.70 14.65
N ILE A 346 45.93 -9.49 14.26
CA ILE A 346 44.53 -9.30 14.68
C ILE A 346 44.28 -9.48 16.19
N LEU A 347 45.26 -9.96 16.95
CA LEU A 347 45.14 -10.23 18.40
C LEU A 347 45.89 -9.19 19.27
N MET A 348 46.40 -8.11 18.68
CA MET A 348 47.25 -7.13 19.38
C MET A 348 46.60 -6.55 20.65
N ASN A 349 45.29 -6.33 20.63
CA ASN A 349 44.55 -5.71 21.75
C ASN A 349 43.87 -6.73 22.69
N PHE A 350 44.20 -8.03 22.56
CA PHE A 350 43.52 -9.10 23.30
C PHE A 350 44.39 -9.56 24.46
N ASP A 351 43.78 -9.85 25.61
CA ASP A 351 44.45 -10.57 26.68
C ASP A 351 44.74 -12.03 26.29
N ASP A 352 45.60 -12.71 27.06
CA ASP A 352 46.04 -14.08 26.76
C ASP A 352 44.87 -15.06 26.64
N ALA A 353 43.89 -14.97 27.54
CA ALA A 353 42.76 -15.90 27.57
C ALA A 353 41.86 -15.70 26.34
N ARG A 354 41.60 -14.45 25.96
CA ARG A 354 40.87 -14.08 24.75
C ARG A 354 41.64 -14.44 23.48
N SER A 355 42.96 -14.29 23.50
CA SER A 355 43.85 -14.69 22.39
C SER A 355 43.78 -16.19 22.16
N VAL A 356 43.88 -17.00 23.22
CA VAL A 356 43.71 -18.46 23.15
C VAL A 356 42.33 -18.85 22.62
N ALA A 357 41.26 -18.22 23.12
CA ALA A 357 39.91 -18.48 22.61
C ALA A 357 39.77 -18.16 21.12
N THR A 358 40.39 -17.07 20.66
CA THR A 358 40.37 -16.68 19.25
C THR A 358 41.21 -17.61 18.37
N LEU A 359 42.38 -18.05 18.87
CA LEU A 359 43.21 -19.06 18.20
C LEU A 359 42.45 -20.38 18.00
N HIS A 360 41.63 -20.79 18.97
CA HIS A 360 40.77 -21.96 18.82
C HIS A 360 39.71 -21.78 17.73
N VAL A 361 39.09 -20.60 17.62
CA VAL A 361 38.13 -20.29 16.54
C VAL A 361 38.84 -20.35 15.18
N LEU A 362 40.05 -19.80 15.06
CA LEU A 362 40.83 -19.86 13.82
C LEU A 362 41.25 -21.29 13.47
N ALA A 363 41.60 -22.12 14.46
CA ALA A 363 41.90 -23.53 14.27
C ALA A 363 40.66 -24.35 13.86
N GLU A 364 39.47 -24.01 14.35
CA GLU A 364 38.22 -24.61 13.86
C GLU A 364 37.98 -24.23 12.39
N LEU A 365 38.18 -22.95 12.05
CA LEU A 365 38.04 -22.46 10.68
C LEU A 365 39.06 -23.08 9.72
N SER A 366 40.26 -23.41 10.22
CA SER A 366 41.34 -24.01 9.41
C SER A 366 40.95 -25.36 8.78
N ARG A 367 39.94 -26.03 9.36
CA ARG A 367 39.37 -27.28 8.82
C ARG A 367 38.54 -27.06 7.56
N ARG A 368 38.09 -25.83 7.32
CA ARG A 368 37.27 -25.46 6.14
C ARG A 368 38.05 -24.69 5.09
N THR A 369 39.04 -23.91 5.51
CA THR A 369 39.92 -23.17 4.59
C THR A 369 41.30 -22.97 5.19
N GLN A 370 42.32 -22.74 4.38
CA GLN A 370 43.65 -22.44 4.88
C GLN A 370 43.66 -21.11 5.66
N VAL A 371 44.21 -21.11 6.88
CA VAL A 371 44.39 -19.90 7.69
C VAL A 371 45.89 -19.61 7.83
N ILE A 372 46.30 -18.42 7.40
CA ILE A 372 47.68 -17.91 7.49
C ILE A 372 47.66 -16.74 8.46
N PHE A 373 48.26 -16.93 9.63
CA PHE A 373 48.33 -15.94 10.69
C PHE A 373 49.74 -15.37 10.80
N PHE A 374 49.86 -14.08 10.52
CA PHE A 374 51.07 -13.30 10.74
C PHE A 374 51.00 -12.63 12.11
N THR A 375 52.08 -12.75 12.86
CA THR A 375 52.27 -11.93 14.04
C THR A 375 53.72 -11.64 14.32
N HIS A 376 53.98 -10.47 14.90
CA HIS A 376 55.28 -10.12 15.46
C HIS A 376 55.41 -10.44 16.96
N HIS A 377 54.34 -10.92 17.61
CA HIS A 377 54.33 -11.23 19.04
C HIS A 377 54.70 -12.69 19.32
N GLN A 378 55.93 -12.93 19.75
CA GLN A 378 56.44 -14.28 20.09
C GLN A 378 55.56 -15.02 21.10
N HIS A 379 54.99 -14.30 22.06
CA HIS A 379 54.09 -14.85 23.07
C HIS A 379 52.83 -15.50 22.47
N LEU A 380 52.25 -14.95 21.39
CA LEU A 380 51.10 -15.56 20.71
C LEU A 380 51.46 -16.90 20.07
N VAL A 381 52.70 -17.05 19.60
CA VAL A 381 53.23 -18.32 19.07
C VAL A 381 53.35 -19.35 20.20
N GLU A 382 53.76 -18.94 21.39
CA GLU A 382 53.85 -19.80 22.57
C GLU A 382 52.47 -20.25 23.05
N LEU A 383 51.51 -19.33 23.14
CA LEU A 383 50.11 -19.65 23.45
C LEU A 383 49.53 -20.63 22.44
N ALA A 384 49.75 -20.41 21.13
CA ALA A 384 49.31 -21.33 20.09
C ALA A 384 49.91 -22.74 20.27
N ARG A 385 51.22 -22.85 20.55
CA ARG A 385 51.87 -24.15 20.81
C ARG A 385 51.32 -24.88 22.02
N GLN A 386 50.95 -24.15 23.08
CA GLN A 386 50.48 -24.74 24.32
C GLN A 386 49.02 -25.21 24.22
N HIS A 387 48.20 -24.53 23.41
CA HIS A 387 46.75 -24.74 23.38
C HIS A 387 46.21 -25.38 22.11
N LEU A 388 46.95 -25.37 20.99
CA LEU A 388 46.51 -25.98 19.72
C LEU A 388 47.15 -27.36 19.49
N SER A 389 46.46 -28.22 18.74
CA SER A 389 47.00 -29.52 18.35
C SER A 389 48.21 -29.37 17.41
N PRO A 390 49.28 -30.18 17.57
CA PRO A 390 50.42 -30.19 16.64
C PRO A 390 50.06 -30.53 15.19
N GLN A 391 48.88 -31.12 14.94
CA GLN A 391 48.39 -31.43 13.60
C GLN A 391 47.70 -30.24 12.92
N GLU A 392 47.29 -29.24 13.70
CA GLU A 392 46.53 -28.06 13.24
C GLU A 392 47.43 -26.80 13.19
N LEU A 393 48.64 -26.85 13.77
CA LEU A 393 49.55 -25.72 13.90
C LEU A 393 50.88 -25.95 13.20
N PHE A 394 51.19 -25.11 12.22
CA PHE A 394 52.48 -25.07 11.53
C PHE A 394 53.13 -23.71 11.73
N ILE A 395 54.33 -23.68 12.30
CA ILE A 395 55.03 -22.44 12.63
C ILE A 395 56.23 -22.29 11.71
N THR A 396 56.26 -21.17 10.97
CA THR A 396 57.38 -20.80 10.11
C THR A 396 57.95 -19.47 10.60
N ASN A 397 59.23 -19.47 10.99
CA ASN A 397 59.93 -18.23 11.32
C ASN A 397 60.43 -17.59 10.01
N ILE A 398 60.05 -16.34 9.76
CA ILE A 398 60.50 -15.60 8.58
C ILE A 398 61.84 -14.92 8.93
N PRO A 399 62.97 -15.31 8.30
CA PRO A 399 64.27 -14.71 8.60
C PRO A 399 64.32 -13.24 8.20
N SER A 400 64.86 -12.40 9.09
CA SER A 400 64.89 -10.94 9.04
C SER A 400 65.56 -10.35 7.79
N HIS A 401 66.40 -11.13 7.10
CA HIS A 401 67.15 -10.68 5.91
C HIS A 401 66.32 -10.62 4.62
N THR A 402 65.07 -11.12 4.61
CA THR A 402 64.23 -11.19 3.38
C THR A 402 63.32 -9.96 3.21
N ILE A 403 63.07 -9.19 4.27
CA ILE A 403 62.06 -8.11 4.29
C ILE A 403 62.53 -6.84 3.53
N HIS A 404 63.83 -6.67 3.29
CA HIS A 404 64.38 -5.49 2.60
C HIS A 404 64.03 -5.37 1.10
N ASN A 405 63.52 -6.44 0.47
CA ASN A 405 63.20 -6.43 -0.98
C ASN A 405 61.72 -6.23 -1.32
N ILE A 406 60.80 -6.24 -0.34
CA ILE A 406 59.36 -6.12 -0.63
C ILE A 406 58.87 -4.65 -0.51
N ALA A 407 59.55 -3.82 0.28
CA ALA A 407 59.11 -2.44 0.54
C ALA A 407 59.61 -1.38 -0.47
N ARG A 408 60.20 -1.77 -1.61
CA ARG A 408 60.72 -0.82 -2.63
C ARG A 408 59.97 -0.82 -3.97
N THR A 409 58.79 -1.42 -4.04
CA THR A 409 58.01 -1.39 -5.28
C THR A 409 56.52 -1.20 -5.01
N THR A 410 56.17 -0.01 -4.52
CA THR A 410 54.88 0.64 -4.72
C THR A 410 55.07 2.14 -4.63
#